data_AF-A0A382H8N8-F1
#
_entry.id   AF-A0A382H8N8-F1
#
_cell.length_a   1.000
_cell.length_b   1.000
_cell.length_c   1.000
_cell.angle_alpha   90.00
_cell.angle_beta   90.00
_cell.angle_gamma   90.00
#
_symmetry.space_group_name_H-M   'P 1'
#
loop_
_entity.id
_entity.type
_entity.pdbx_description
1 polymer ?
#
loop_
_entity_poly.entity_id
_entity_poly.type
_entity_poly.pdbx_seq_one_letter_code
_entity_poly.pdbx_strand_id
1 'polypeptide(L)'
;LWALKDGEKYIGKYNEVRPNMYNTAIFGGIRNIHMGVDIGGPVGTPCMAFADGKISHFGYNPEPGDYGHVIITKHNISGTTVWALYGHLDSTSVKDKSIGQIVNKGEVIAWFGARHENGGWEPHLHFQLSLLEPETHDLPGVVAPEDRAQALLDYPDPRLVLGPIY
;
A
#
# COMPACT_ATOMS: atom_id res chain seq x y z
N LEU A 1 14.76 -3.89 17.56
CA LEU A 1 13.48 -3.26 17.16
C LEU A 1 13.73 -1.78 16.97
N TRP A 2 13.60 -1.30 15.74
CA TRP A 2 13.69 0.11 15.40
C TRP A 2 12.35 0.74 15.78
N ALA A 3 12.19 1.13 17.05
CA ALA A 3 11.08 1.99 17.44
C ALA A 3 11.42 3.40 16.96
N LEU A 4 10.92 3.77 15.78
CA LEU A 4 10.92 5.17 15.37
C LEU A 4 10.05 5.96 16.35
N LYS A 5 10.44 7.19 16.65
CA LYS A 5 9.60 8.06 17.49
C LYS A 5 8.33 8.41 16.70
N ASP A 6 7.22 8.56 17.41
CA ASP A 6 5.95 9.03 16.83
C ASP A 6 6.19 10.26 15.92
N GLY A 7 5.87 10.12 14.63
CA GLY A 7 5.98 11.19 13.63
C GLY A 7 7.34 11.33 12.92
N GLU A 8 8.31 10.43 13.12
CA GLU A 8 9.52 10.42 12.28
C GLU A 8 9.21 9.98 10.85
N LYS A 9 9.63 10.80 9.88
CA LYS A 9 9.53 10.47 8.45
C LYS A 9 10.56 9.41 8.11
N TYR A 10 10.10 8.27 7.60
CA TYR A 10 10.97 7.20 7.10
C TYR A 10 10.48 6.71 5.74
N ILE A 11 11.36 6.05 4.98
CA ILE A 11 10.99 5.36 3.75
C ILE A 11 11.37 3.89 3.87
N GLY A 12 10.35 3.03 3.84
CA GLY A 12 10.51 1.59 3.64
C GLY A 12 10.61 1.28 2.16
N LYS A 13 11.63 0.51 1.75
CA LYS A 13 12.00 0.38 0.34
C LYS A 13 11.20 -0.72 -0.36
N TYR A 14 11.04 -0.54 -1.67
CA TYR A 14 10.57 -1.59 -2.57
C TYR A 14 11.61 -2.70 -2.71
N ASN A 15 11.12 -3.95 -2.81
CA ASN A 15 11.92 -5.16 -2.91
C ASN A 15 12.91 -5.34 -1.75
N GLU A 16 12.56 -4.80 -0.58
CA GLU A 16 13.38 -4.83 0.63
C GLU A 16 13.18 -6.15 1.39
N VAL A 17 14.28 -6.82 1.73
CA VAL A 17 14.25 -8.01 2.58
C VAL A 17 14.20 -7.56 4.04
N ARG A 18 13.11 -7.88 4.74
CA ARG A 18 12.83 -7.43 6.11
C ARG A 18 12.68 -8.60 7.07
N PRO A 19 13.80 -9.24 7.48
CA PRO A 19 13.72 -10.37 8.39
C PRO A 19 13.14 -9.94 9.73
N ASN A 20 12.30 -10.80 10.32
CA ASN A 20 11.65 -10.61 11.63
C ASN A 20 10.66 -9.44 11.74
N MET A 21 10.31 -8.77 10.64
CA MET A 21 9.29 -7.71 10.65
C MET A 21 7.87 -8.28 10.54
N TYR A 22 7.69 -9.26 9.66
CA TYR A 22 6.39 -9.84 9.31
C TYR A 22 6.18 -11.15 10.09
N ASN A 23 5.76 -11.02 11.35
CA ASN A 23 5.73 -12.12 12.32
C ASN A 23 4.32 -12.60 12.70
N THR A 24 3.27 -12.07 12.09
CA THR A 24 1.89 -12.51 12.29
C THR A 24 1.54 -13.70 11.37
N ALA A 25 0.44 -14.39 11.68
CA ALA A 25 0.06 -15.64 11.01
C ALA A 25 -0.14 -15.48 9.49
N ILE A 26 -0.61 -14.32 9.03
CA ILE A 26 -0.88 -14.02 7.60
C ILE A 26 0.38 -14.07 6.72
N PHE A 27 1.57 -13.99 7.33
CA PHE A 27 2.85 -14.05 6.62
C PHE A 27 3.44 -15.46 6.53
N GLY A 28 2.83 -16.45 7.19
CA GLY A 28 3.22 -17.87 7.13
C GLY A 28 4.63 -18.16 7.65
N GLY A 29 5.29 -17.20 8.30
CA GLY A 29 6.68 -17.31 8.76
C GLY A 29 7.76 -17.26 7.67
N ILE A 30 7.36 -17.19 6.39
CA ILE A 30 8.28 -17.23 5.24
C ILE A 30 8.27 -15.94 4.41
N ARG A 31 7.18 -15.18 4.43
CA ARG A 31 7.03 -13.95 3.64
C ARG A 31 7.84 -12.83 4.30
N ASN A 32 8.85 -12.33 3.60
CA ASN A 32 9.75 -11.31 4.15
C ASN A 32 10.25 -10.25 3.15
N ILE A 33 9.75 -10.26 1.91
CA ILE A 33 10.17 -9.31 0.88
C ILE A 33 9.05 -8.34 0.62
N HIS A 34 9.32 -7.05 0.86
CA HIS A 34 8.34 -5.99 0.73
C HIS A 34 8.10 -5.60 -0.75
N MET A 35 6.84 -5.62 -1.18
CA MET A 35 6.41 -5.34 -2.56
C MET A 35 5.71 -3.99 -2.72
N GLY A 36 5.86 -3.09 -1.74
CA GLY A 36 5.43 -1.70 -1.82
C GLY A 36 6.56 -0.74 -1.47
N VAL A 37 6.21 0.53 -1.32
CA VAL A 37 7.00 1.53 -0.63
C VAL A 37 6.20 2.00 0.57
N ASP A 38 6.87 2.09 1.73
CA ASP A 38 6.27 2.67 2.93
C ASP A 38 6.72 4.11 3.09
N ILE A 39 5.77 5.02 3.26
CA ILE A 39 6.06 6.43 3.52
C ILE A 39 5.54 6.77 4.92
N GLY A 40 6.46 6.88 5.88
CA GLY A 40 6.15 7.18 7.28
C GLY A 40 5.79 8.65 7.51
N GLY A 41 4.80 8.89 8.37
CA GLY A 41 4.31 10.22 8.70
C GLY A 41 3.22 10.18 9.76
N PRO A 42 2.77 11.33 10.29
CA PRO A 42 1.75 11.35 11.33
C PRO A 42 0.39 10.84 10.82
N VAL A 43 -0.45 10.33 11.74
CA VAL A 43 -1.87 10.03 11.47
C VAL A 43 -2.55 11.25 10.83
N GLY A 44 -3.43 11.01 9.86
CA GLY A 44 -4.11 12.08 9.12
C GLY A 44 -3.27 12.72 8.01
N THR A 45 -2.05 12.23 7.73
CA THR A 45 -1.30 12.67 6.54
C THR A 45 -2.10 12.36 5.27
N PRO A 46 -2.30 13.33 4.35
CA PRO A 46 -3.12 13.12 3.16
C PRO A 46 -2.41 12.26 2.11
N CYS A 47 -3.16 11.33 1.52
CA CYS A 47 -2.76 10.49 0.39
C CYS A 47 -3.41 11.01 -0.89
N MET A 48 -2.60 11.32 -1.90
CA MET A 48 -3.07 11.84 -3.18
C MET A 48 -3.00 10.79 -4.29
N ALA A 49 -3.94 10.83 -5.24
CA ALA A 49 -3.87 10.02 -6.45
C ALA A 49 -2.68 10.46 -7.33
N PHE A 50 -1.82 9.53 -7.70
CA PHE A 50 -0.62 9.85 -8.49
C PHE A 50 -0.93 10.20 -9.97
N ALA A 51 -2.08 9.76 -10.47
CA ALA A 51 -2.54 9.97 -11.84
C ALA A 51 -4.08 9.96 -11.90
N ASP A 52 -4.64 10.40 -13.04
CA ASP A 52 -6.08 10.27 -13.32
C ASP A 52 -6.47 8.79 -13.42
N GLY A 53 -7.65 8.45 -12.93
CA GLY A 53 -8.13 7.07 -12.95
C GLY A 53 -9.47 6.92 -12.25
N LYS A 54 -9.67 5.75 -11.64
CA LYS A 54 -10.87 5.45 -10.87
C LYS A 54 -10.60 4.47 -9.74
N ILE A 55 -11.44 4.48 -8.72
CA ILE A 55 -11.43 3.46 -7.67
C ILE A 55 -11.84 2.12 -8.28
N SER A 56 -11.00 1.10 -8.09
CA SER A 56 -11.23 -0.28 -8.53
C SER A 56 -11.81 -1.11 -7.39
N HIS A 57 -11.19 -1.01 -6.20
CA HIS A 57 -11.57 -1.75 -5.01
C HIS A 57 -11.31 -0.88 -3.78
N PHE A 58 -11.99 -1.17 -2.68
CA PHE A 58 -11.72 -0.59 -1.37
C PHE A 58 -12.31 -1.52 -0.31
N GLY A 59 -11.81 -1.43 0.92
CA GLY A 59 -12.26 -2.30 1.99
C GLY A 59 -11.46 -2.16 3.28
N TYR A 60 -11.60 -3.16 4.14
CA TYR A 60 -10.90 -3.25 5.42
C TYR A 60 -10.38 -4.67 5.64
N ASN A 61 -9.06 -4.79 5.76
CA ASN A 61 -8.35 -6.01 6.11
C ASN A 61 -8.09 -6.02 7.63
N PRO A 62 -8.83 -6.82 8.42
CA PRO A 62 -8.83 -6.71 9.88
C PRO A 62 -7.68 -7.44 10.57
N GLU A 63 -6.95 -8.31 9.86
CA GLU A 63 -5.96 -9.20 10.47
C GLU A 63 -4.75 -8.42 11.01
N PRO A 64 -4.18 -8.82 12.17
CA PRO A 64 -2.97 -8.19 12.69
C PRO A 64 -1.81 -8.27 11.69
N GLY A 65 -1.19 -7.12 11.43
CA GLY A 65 -0.11 -6.96 10.45
C GLY A 65 -0.59 -6.77 9.00
N ASP A 66 -1.89 -6.87 8.72
CA ASP A 66 -2.44 -6.63 7.38
C ASP A 66 -2.57 -5.12 7.09
N TYR A 67 -3.21 -4.76 5.99
CA TYR A 67 -3.30 -3.38 5.52
C TYR A 67 -4.24 -2.48 6.32
N GLY A 68 -5.17 -3.00 7.10
CA GLY A 68 -6.26 -2.18 7.63
C GLY A 68 -7.14 -1.65 6.50
N HIS A 69 -7.49 -0.35 6.50
CA HIS A 69 -8.33 0.22 5.44
C HIS A 69 -7.52 0.46 4.16
N VAL A 70 -8.13 0.12 3.02
CA VAL A 70 -7.46 0.12 1.71
C VAL A 70 -8.32 0.80 0.65
N ILE A 71 -7.65 1.51 -0.27
CA ILE A 71 -8.18 1.90 -1.57
C ILE A 71 -7.24 1.36 -2.65
N ILE A 72 -7.81 0.77 -3.70
CA ILE A 72 -7.09 0.43 -4.92
C ILE A 72 -7.65 1.26 -6.07
N THR A 73 -6.79 2.01 -6.75
CA THR A 73 -7.14 2.77 -7.96
C THR A 73 -6.65 2.07 -9.22
N LYS A 74 -7.40 2.20 -10.31
CA LYS A 74 -7.07 1.69 -11.66
C LYS A 74 -6.77 2.86 -12.57
N HIS A 75 -5.63 2.79 -13.25
CA HIS A 75 -5.12 3.81 -14.16
C HIS A 75 -4.79 3.19 -15.51
N ASN A 76 -4.90 4.00 -16.58
CA ASN A 76 -4.32 3.67 -17.87
C ASN A 76 -3.21 4.68 -18.17
N ILE A 77 -1.97 4.20 -18.24
CA ILE A 77 -0.77 5.03 -18.44
C ILE A 77 -0.13 4.57 -19.73
N SER A 78 -0.19 5.41 -20.76
CA SER A 78 0.40 5.13 -22.07
C SER A 78 -0.03 3.78 -22.67
N GLY A 79 -1.29 3.37 -22.46
CA GLY A 79 -1.84 2.10 -22.93
C GLY A 79 -1.67 0.92 -21.97
N THR A 80 -0.87 1.06 -20.91
CA THR A 80 -0.72 0.03 -19.86
C THR A 80 -1.72 0.26 -18.75
N THR A 81 -2.48 -0.78 -18.38
CA THR A 81 -3.35 -0.73 -17.20
C THR A 81 -2.53 -1.06 -15.97
N VAL A 82 -2.63 -0.21 -14.95
CA VAL A 82 -1.92 -0.35 -13.67
C VAL A 82 -2.90 -0.15 -12.54
N TRP A 83 -2.80 -0.97 -11.50
CA TRP A 83 -3.50 -0.76 -10.24
C TRP A 83 -2.53 -0.24 -9.19
N ALA A 84 -3.00 0.64 -8.32
CA ALA A 84 -2.23 1.14 -7.19
C ALA A 84 -3.00 0.96 -5.90
N LEU A 85 -2.42 0.22 -4.95
CA LEU A 85 -2.95 0.02 -3.61
C LEU A 85 -2.40 1.09 -2.66
N TYR A 86 -3.30 1.68 -1.89
CA TYR A 86 -3.03 2.58 -0.77
C TYR A 86 -3.53 1.88 0.50
N GLY A 87 -2.61 1.40 1.33
CA GLY A 87 -2.91 0.70 2.58
C GLY A 87 -2.70 1.57 3.82
N HIS A 88 -3.04 1.01 4.98
CA HIS A 88 -2.88 1.62 6.31
C HIS A 88 -3.65 2.94 6.47
N LEU A 89 -4.84 3.00 5.87
CA LEU A 89 -5.65 4.22 5.82
C LEU A 89 -6.56 4.38 7.05
N ASP A 90 -6.98 5.62 7.28
CA ASP A 90 -8.03 5.98 8.24
C ASP A 90 -9.39 5.50 7.71
N SER A 91 -10.25 4.99 8.61
CA SER A 91 -11.58 4.47 8.26
C SER A 91 -12.48 5.43 7.51
N THR A 92 -12.33 6.75 7.68
CA THR A 92 -13.08 7.76 6.91
C THR A 92 -12.73 7.76 5.42
N SER A 93 -11.54 7.27 5.06
CA SER A 93 -11.08 7.20 3.67
C SER A 93 -11.95 6.31 2.79
N VAL A 94 -12.65 5.32 3.37
CA VAL A 94 -13.44 4.34 2.61
C VAL A 94 -14.95 4.55 2.68
N LYS A 95 -15.46 5.39 3.60
CA LYS A 95 -16.90 5.50 3.90
C LYS A 95 -17.74 5.96 2.71
N ASP A 96 -17.23 6.93 1.95
CA ASP A 96 -17.97 7.55 0.84
C ASP A 96 -17.42 7.15 -0.53
N LYS A 97 -16.71 6.01 -0.61
CA LYS A 97 -16.12 5.52 -1.85
C LYS A 97 -17.08 4.60 -2.59
N SER A 98 -17.00 4.62 -3.91
CA SER A 98 -17.70 3.67 -4.77
C SER A 98 -16.78 3.14 -5.88
N ILE A 99 -16.99 1.88 -6.27
CA ILE A 99 -16.26 1.29 -7.40
C ILE A 99 -16.62 2.08 -8.66
N GLY A 100 -15.60 2.47 -9.42
CA GLY A 100 -15.74 3.30 -10.61
C GLY A 100 -15.74 4.81 -10.35
N GLN A 101 -15.71 5.26 -9.09
CA GLN A 101 -15.53 6.66 -8.75
C GLN A 101 -14.26 7.21 -9.41
N ILE A 102 -14.39 8.31 -10.16
CA ILE A 102 -13.25 8.98 -10.80
C ILE A 102 -12.36 9.61 -9.74
N VAL A 103 -11.05 9.49 -9.95
CA VAL A 103 -10.02 10.20 -9.19
C VAL A 103 -9.14 10.98 -10.15
N ASN A 104 -8.81 12.21 -9.81
CA ASN A 104 -7.94 13.07 -10.62
C ASN A 104 -6.54 13.10 -10.02
N LYS A 105 -5.52 13.29 -10.86
CA LYS A 105 -4.14 13.45 -10.42
C LYS A 105 -4.04 14.58 -9.38
N GLY A 106 -3.43 14.28 -8.24
CA GLY A 106 -3.24 15.21 -7.12
C GLY A 106 -4.46 15.37 -6.22
N GLU A 107 -5.59 14.72 -6.52
CA GLU A 107 -6.74 14.69 -5.64
C GLU A 107 -6.40 13.94 -4.35
N VAL A 108 -6.75 14.50 -3.19
CA VAL A 108 -6.67 13.79 -1.91
C VAL A 108 -7.77 12.74 -1.87
N ILE A 109 -7.39 11.47 -1.81
CA ILE A 109 -8.32 10.35 -1.86
C ILE A 109 -8.46 9.62 -0.53
N ALA A 110 -7.50 9.77 0.38
CA ALA A 110 -7.43 9.10 1.67
C ALA A 110 -6.48 9.81 2.66
N TRP A 111 -6.40 9.29 3.88
CA TRP A 111 -5.49 9.75 4.94
C TRP A 111 -4.87 8.58 5.70
N PHE A 112 -3.70 8.79 6.30
CA PHE A 112 -3.02 7.78 7.13
C PHE A 112 -3.87 7.43 8.35
N GLY A 113 -4.05 6.13 8.60
CA GLY A 113 -4.80 5.61 9.73
C GLY A 113 -3.98 5.49 11.00
N ALA A 114 -4.68 5.40 12.12
CA ALA A 114 -4.05 5.14 13.41
C ALA A 114 -3.73 3.65 13.62
N ARG A 115 -2.82 3.37 14.58
CA ARG A 115 -2.34 2.01 14.89
C ARG A 115 -3.46 1.00 15.17
N HIS A 116 -4.59 1.43 15.70
CA HIS A 116 -5.71 0.55 16.05
C HIS A 116 -6.54 0.08 14.84
N GLU A 117 -6.40 0.73 13.67
CA GLU A 117 -7.19 0.45 12.47
C GLU A 117 -6.34 0.18 11.22
N ASN A 118 -5.01 0.31 11.32
CA ASN A 118 -4.08 0.16 10.20
C ASN A 118 -3.35 -1.20 10.18
N GLY A 119 -3.79 -2.19 10.97
CA GLY A 119 -3.10 -3.48 11.13
C GLY A 119 -2.10 -3.52 12.30
N GLY A 120 -2.01 -2.48 13.13
CA GLY A 120 -1.11 -2.46 14.29
C GLY A 120 0.27 -1.89 14.00
N TRP A 121 0.48 -1.31 12.82
CA TRP A 121 1.72 -0.69 12.38
C TRP A 121 1.86 0.74 12.88
N GLU A 122 3.10 1.24 12.93
CA GLU A 122 3.34 2.68 13.07
C GLU A 122 2.67 3.43 11.90
N PRO A 123 2.10 4.63 12.06
CA PRO A 123 1.40 5.32 10.99
C PRO A 123 2.27 5.56 9.75
N HIS A 124 1.82 5.05 8.60
CA HIS A 124 2.47 5.22 7.29
C HIS A 124 1.47 4.93 6.16
N LEU A 125 1.85 5.25 4.93
CA LEU A 125 1.21 4.72 3.73
C LEU A 125 2.02 3.55 3.19
N HIS A 126 1.38 2.39 3.00
CA HIS A 126 1.88 1.35 2.09
C HIS A 126 1.36 1.66 0.69
N PHE A 127 2.25 1.90 -0.26
CA PHE A 127 1.90 2.16 -1.65
C PHE A 127 2.52 1.11 -2.58
N GLN A 128 1.68 0.40 -3.34
CA GLN A 128 2.10 -0.71 -4.20
C GLN A 128 1.45 -0.60 -5.57
N LEU A 129 2.21 -0.91 -6.62
CA LEU A 129 1.69 -1.06 -7.97
C LEU A 129 1.44 -2.53 -8.31
N SER A 130 0.49 -2.78 -9.21
CA SER A 130 0.22 -4.10 -9.79
C SER A 130 -0.09 -3.96 -11.28
N LEU A 131 0.42 -4.91 -12.07
CA LEU A 131 0.04 -5.14 -13.47
C LEU A 131 -1.05 -6.22 -13.61
N LEU A 132 -1.37 -6.91 -12.52
CA LEU A 132 -2.47 -7.87 -12.44
C LEU A 132 -3.71 -7.18 -11.87
N GLU A 133 -4.88 -7.48 -12.43
CA GLU A 133 -6.15 -7.02 -11.89
C GLU A 133 -6.37 -7.69 -10.52
N PRO A 134 -6.54 -6.92 -9.43
CA PRO A 134 -6.88 -7.49 -8.13
C PRO A 134 -8.29 -8.09 -8.20
N GLU A 135 -8.49 -9.25 -7.57
CA GLU A 135 -9.82 -9.84 -7.41
C GLU A 135 -10.63 -9.18 -6.29
N THR A 136 -9.94 -8.59 -5.31
CA THR A 136 -10.51 -7.97 -4.10
C THR A 136 -9.76 -6.68 -3.75
N HIS A 137 -9.95 -6.15 -2.54
CA HIS A 137 -9.23 -5.00 -2.01
C HIS A 137 -7.86 -5.36 -1.41
N ASP A 138 -7.21 -6.40 -1.94
CA ASP A 138 -5.94 -6.94 -1.46
C ASP A 138 -4.93 -7.14 -2.60
N LEU A 139 -3.64 -7.08 -2.27
CA LEU A 139 -2.49 -7.45 -3.10
C LEU A 139 -1.40 -8.05 -2.19
N PRO A 140 -0.56 -8.98 -2.67
CA PRO A 140 0.53 -9.51 -1.86
C PRO A 140 1.61 -8.44 -1.62
N GLY A 141 1.51 -7.71 -0.50
CA GLY A 141 2.46 -6.66 -0.12
C GLY A 141 3.76 -7.17 0.46
N VAL A 142 3.76 -8.43 0.86
CA VAL A 142 4.96 -9.16 1.26
C VAL A 142 4.96 -10.49 0.54
N VAL A 143 6.09 -10.93 0.01
CA VAL A 143 6.22 -12.24 -0.65
C VAL A 143 7.32 -13.07 -0.02
N ALA A 144 7.26 -14.38 -0.22
CA ALA A 144 8.33 -15.28 0.18
C ALA A 144 9.53 -15.14 -0.80
N PRO A 145 10.76 -15.48 -0.36
CA PRO A 145 11.92 -15.47 -1.25
C PRO A 145 11.75 -16.27 -2.55
N GLU A 146 11.01 -17.38 -2.49
CA GLU A 146 10.73 -18.24 -3.66
C GLU A 146 9.82 -17.56 -4.70
N ASP A 147 8.90 -16.71 -4.27
CA ASP A 147 7.96 -16.00 -5.16
C ASP A 147 8.52 -14.68 -5.71
N ARG A 148 9.66 -14.23 -5.18
CA ARG A 148 10.24 -12.90 -5.47
C ARG A 148 10.37 -12.61 -6.96
N ALA A 149 10.87 -13.58 -7.72
CA ALA A 149 11.16 -13.39 -9.14
C ALA A 149 9.89 -13.06 -9.93
N GLN A 150 8.79 -13.75 -9.64
CA GLN A 150 7.50 -13.51 -10.26
C GLN A 150 6.87 -12.20 -9.74
N ALA A 151 6.96 -11.95 -8.43
CA ALA A 151 6.46 -10.72 -7.82
C ALA A 151 7.08 -9.45 -8.43
N LEU A 152 8.36 -9.48 -8.82
CA LEU A 152 9.02 -8.35 -9.49
C LEU A 152 8.49 -8.06 -10.90
N LEU A 153 7.87 -9.06 -11.56
CA LEU A 153 7.22 -8.88 -12.85
C LEU A 153 5.79 -8.35 -12.67
N ASP A 154 5.09 -8.83 -11.64
CA ASP A 154 3.68 -8.51 -11.41
C ASP A 154 3.47 -7.17 -10.69
N TYR A 155 4.37 -6.81 -9.77
CA TYR A 155 4.25 -5.63 -8.90
C TYR A 155 5.43 -4.68 -9.14
N PRO A 156 5.36 -3.80 -10.14
CA PRO A 156 6.51 -2.99 -10.53
C PRO A 156 6.87 -1.95 -9.46
N ASP A 157 8.12 -1.46 -9.53
CA ASP A 157 8.67 -0.51 -8.57
C ASP A 157 7.83 0.77 -8.47
N PRO A 158 7.26 1.11 -7.30
CA PRO A 158 6.46 2.31 -7.12
C PRO A 158 7.18 3.62 -7.43
N ARG A 159 8.52 3.65 -7.44
CA ARG A 159 9.30 4.83 -7.82
C ARG A 159 9.07 5.25 -9.27
N LEU A 160 8.54 4.37 -10.12
CA LEU A 160 8.12 4.72 -11.48
C LEU A 160 7.06 5.83 -11.50
N VAL A 161 6.27 5.98 -10.42
CA VAL A 161 5.24 7.03 -10.30
C VAL A 161 5.50 7.99 -9.14
N LEU A 162 6.22 7.57 -8.11
CA LEU A 162 6.57 8.42 -6.96
C LEU A 162 7.84 9.26 -7.18
N GLY A 163 8.67 8.91 -8.16
CA GLY A 163 9.96 9.55 -8.40
C GLY A 163 11.08 9.08 -7.45
N PRO A 164 12.25 9.75 -7.47
CA PRO A 164 13.43 9.36 -6.70
C PRO A 164 13.29 9.76 -5.22
N ILE A 165 12.56 8.94 -4.47
CA ILE A 165 12.27 9.16 -3.04
C ILE A 165 13.31 8.54 -2.08
N TYR A 166 14.27 7.78 -2.60
CA TYR A 166 15.48 7.30 -1.90
C TYR A 166 16.56 6.83 -2.89
#